data_AF-A0A9D8G4U5-F1
#
_entry.id   AF-A0A9D8G4U5-F1
#
_cell.length_a   1.000
_cell.length_b   1.000
_cell.length_c   1.000
_cell.angle_alpha   90.00
_cell.angle_beta   90.00
_cell.angle_gamma   90.00
#
_symmetry.space_group_name_H-M   'P 1'
#
loop_
_entity.id
_entity.type
_entity.pdbx_description
1 polymer ?
#
loop_
_entity_poly.entity_id
_entity_poly.type
_entity_poly.pdbx_seq_one_letter_code
_entity_poly.pdbx_strand_id
1 'polypeptide(L)'
;MERFNPDLNRAEATQVEGVVDPKLIDEWNDCGYTIEKFGEDCSVVMLGEFHNDSDIKEKQIELIKAINPQYVLYESLNGWQYDPSTKEYTKIEGRDFLEGYEDEYFNKTGHGENPKESTQNHLAKKIVDTADEIGFKVIGCDLTLAEQAKVAQNIAILHPDEYTYDPEFHVLEKKKDPDYVFTGTVPEAVSARDVKMVEIIVEYQKKSDRPIVVIVGANHGNHIHEQGMLKESGFGYVYINQTRSTK
;
A
#
# COMPACT_ATOMS: atom_id res chain seq x y z
N MET A 1 -21.33 -27.09 13.70
CA MET A 1 -20.67 -27.41 12.42
C MET A 1 -21.71 -27.28 11.33
N GLU A 2 -21.99 -26.06 10.91
CA GLU A 2 -22.79 -25.81 9.71
C GLU A 2 -21.84 -25.75 8.52
N ARG A 3 -22.21 -26.49 7.47
CA ARG A 3 -21.37 -26.71 6.30
C ARG A 3 -21.39 -25.45 5.44
N PHE A 4 -20.20 -24.98 5.08
CA PHE A 4 -19.96 -24.01 4.04
C PHE A 4 -20.70 -24.46 2.76
N ASN A 5 -21.57 -23.61 2.24
CA ASN A 5 -22.32 -23.84 1.00
C ASN A 5 -21.60 -23.08 -0.12
N PRO A 6 -20.87 -23.75 -1.03
CA PRO A 6 -20.08 -23.09 -2.06
C PRO A 6 -20.90 -22.55 -3.24
N ASP A 7 -22.22 -22.75 -3.24
CA ASP A 7 -23.11 -22.35 -4.33
C ASP A 7 -23.97 -21.12 -3.97
N LEU A 8 -23.31 -20.03 -3.55
CA LEU A 8 -23.94 -18.71 -3.65
C LEU A 8 -24.03 -18.34 -5.14
N ASN A 9 -25.22 -18.56 -5.68
CA ASN A 9 -25.70 -18.05 -6.96
C ASN A 9 -25.05 -16.71 -7.30
N ARG A 10 -24.13 -16.74 -8.28
CA ARG A 10 -23.79 -15.55 -9.07
C ARG A 10 -25.07 -15.13 -9.80
N ALA A 11 -25.88 -14.31 -9.14
CA ALA A 11 -26.69 -13.37 -9.88
C ALA A 11 -25.69 -12.59 -10.76
N GLU A 12 -25.91 -12.62 -12.07
CA GLU A 12 -25.18 -11.79 -13.03
C GLU A 12 -25.51 -10.32 -12.73
N ALA A 13 -24.91 -9.80 -11.64
CA ALA A 13 -24.69 -8.38 -11.51
C ALA A 13 -23.84 -8.01 -12.72
N THR A 14 -24.37 -7.13 -13.54
CA THR A 14 -23.69 -6.57 -14.71
C THR A 14 -22.55 -5.73 -14.14
N GLN A 15 -21.44 -6.38 -13.80
CA GLN A 15 -20.26 -5.72 -13.29
C GLN A 15 -19.72 -4.89 -14.45
N VAL A 16 -19.79 -3.57 -14.31
CA VAL A 16 -19.07 -2.67 -15.20
C VAL A 16 -17.59 -3.01 -15.01
N GLU A 17 -16.91 -3.39 -16.08
CA GLU A 17 -15.47 -3.68 -16.04
C GLU A 17 -14.76 -2.49 -15.38
N GLY A 18 -13.91 -2.78 -14.38
CA GLY A 18 -13.18 -1.74 -13.64
C GLY A 18 -13.90 -1.16 -12.42
N VAL A 19 -15.13 -1.58 -12.09
CA VAL A 19 -15.90 -1.06 -10.95
C VAL A 19 -16.10 -2.11 -9.85
N VAL A 20 -15.95 -1.66 -8.60
CA VAL A 20 -16.18 -2.44 -7.38
C VAL A 20 -17.68 -2.47 -7.08
N ASP A 21 -18.26 -3.67 -6.96
CA ASP A 21 -19.64 -3.83 -6.49
C ASP A 21 -19.74 -3.42 -5.02
N PRO A 22 -20.54 -2.40 -4.66
CA PRO A 22 -20.71 -1.99 -3.27
C PRO A 22 -21.19 -3.14 -2.35
N LYS A 23 -22.00 -4.07 -2.86
CA LYS A 23 -22.49 -5.20 -2.06
C LYS A 23 -21.36 -6.12 -1.62
N LEU A 24 -20.35 -6.29 -2.45
CA LEU A 24 -19.17 -7.09 -2.12
C LEU A 24 -18.43 -6.51 -0.91
N ILE A 25 -18.31 -5.18 -0.86
CA ILE A 25 -17.67 -4.48 0.26
C ILE A 25 -18.51 -4.61 1.54
N ASP A 26 -19.83 -4.47 1.42
CA ASP A 26 -20.75 -4.60 2.56
C ASP A 26 -20.76 -6.02 3.13
N GLU A 27 -20.80 -7.05 2.27
CA GLU A 27 -20.77 -8.46 2.67
C GLU A 27 -19.41 -8.87 3.28
N TRP A 28 -18.32 -8.33 2.76
CA TRP A 28 -16.98 -8.57 3.30
C TRP A 28 -16.77 -7.94 4.69
N ASN A 29 -17.43 -6.81 4.98
CA ASN A 29 -17.20 -6.00 6.19
C ASN A 29 -17.89 -6.54 7.46
N ASP A 30 -17.76 -7.84 7.73
CA ASP A 30 -18.28 -8.49 8.94
C ASP A 30 -17.61 -8.02 10.25
N CYS A 31 -16.42 -7.42 10.14
CA CYS A 31 -15.63 -6.89 11.26
C CYS A 31 -16.04 -5.47 11.67
N GLY A 32 -16.92 -4.81 10.92
CA GLY A 32 -17.39 -3.47 11.24
C GLY A 32 -16.32 -2.38 11.09
N TYR A 33 -15.45 -2.50 10.08
CA TYR A 33 -14.54 -1.43 9.68
C TYR A 33 -15.31 -0.19 9.21
N THR A 34 -14.71 0.98 9.39
CA THR A 34 -15.26 2.23 8.85
C THR A 34 -15.01 2.26 7.36
N ILE A 35 -16.07 2.44 6.58
CA ILE A 35 -16.02 2.47 5.12
C ILE A 35 -16.60 3.79 4.63
N GLU A 36 -15.81 4.50 3.83
CA GLU A 36 -16.16 5.77 3.23
C GLU A 36 -16.05 5.67 1.72
N LYS A 37 -17.12 6.05 1.00
CA LYS A 37 -17.18 6.01 -0.45
C LYS A 37 -17.09 7.42 -1.02
N PHE A 38 -16.23 7.60 -2.02
CA PHE A 38 -16.12 8.84 -2.78
C PHE A 38 -16.36 8.59 -4.27
N GLY A 39 -17.24 9.40 -4.86
CA GLY A 39 -17.63 9.28 -6.27
C GLY A 39 -18.60 8.13 -6.56
N GLU A 40 -19.07 8.10 -7.80
CA GLU A 40 -19.77 6.95 -8.39
C GLU A 40 -18.75 6.00 -9.03
N ASP A 41 -19.13 4.74 -9.27
CA ASP A 41 -18.29 3.75 -9.97
C ASP A 41 -16.84 3.64 -9.46
N CYS A 42 -16.68 3.15 -8.23
CA CYS A 42 -15.37 3.06 -7.59
C CYS A 42 -14.46 2.03 -8.26
N SER A 43 -13.29 2.45 -8.73
CA SER A 43 -12.26 1.59 -9.34
C SER A 43 -11.05 1.35 -8.45
N VAL A 44 -11.00 2.01 -7.29
CA VAL A 44 -9.93 1.88 -6.30
C VAL A 44 -10.53 1.51 -4.94
N VAL A 45 -9.91 0.54 -4.25
CA VAL A 45 -10.18 0.26 -2.83
C VAL A 45 -8.91 0.49 -2.03
N MET A 46 -8.92 1.47 -1.14
CA MET A 46 -7.78 1.83 -0.30
C MET A 46 -7.99 1.39 1.14
N LEU A 47 -7.05 0.60 1.65
CA LEU A 47 -7.01 0.08 3.01
C LEU A 47 -5.97 0.87 3.81
N GLY A 48 -6.42 1.53 4.88
CA GLY A 48 -5.56 2.09 5.92
C GLY A 48 -5.35 1.06 7.03
N GLU A 49 -4.21 0.37 7.04
CA GLU A 49 -3.96 -0.79 7.91
C GLU A 49 -3.17 -0.47 9.19
N PHE A 50 -3.38 -1.30 10.21
CA PHE A 50 -2.48 -1.38 11.36
C PHE A 50 -1.52 -2.56 11.16
N HIS A 51 -0.24 -2.28 10.86
CA HIS A 51 0.75 -3.25 10.36
C HIS A 51 0.97 -4.51 11.22
N ASN A 52 0.58 -4.48 12.50
CA ASN A 52 0.89 -5.54 13.46
C ASN A 52 -0.30 -6.45 13.84
N ASP A 53 -1.49 -6.26 13.24
CA ASP A 53 -2.65 -7.13 13.51
C ASP A 53 -2.74 -8.26 12.47
N SER A 54 -2.66 -9.51 12.92
CA SER A 54 -2.74 -10.69 12.04
C SER A 54 -4.13 -10.93 11.46
N ASP A 55 -5.19 -10.58 12.20
CA ASP A 55 -6.57 -10.79 11.75
C ASP A 55 -6.90 -9.84 10.61
N ILE A 56 -6.40 -8.60 10.70
CA ILE A 56 -6.50 -7.59 9.62
C ILE A 56 -5.90 -8.14 8.32
N LYS A 57 -4.75 -8.83 8.41
CA LYS A 57 -4.06 -9.40 7.24
C LYS A 57 -4.88 -10.47 6.53
N GLU A 58 -5.55 -11.35 7.27
CA GLU A 58 -6.45 -12.34 6.64
C GLU A 58 -7.62 -11.67 5.92
N LYS A 59 -8.24 -10.66 6.56
CA LYS A 59 -9.34 -9.92 5.95
C LYS A 59 -8.91 -9.17 4.68
N GLN A 60 -7.69 -8.65 4.64
CA GLN A 60 -7.13 -8.02 3.43
C GLN A 60 -7.01 -9.02 2.28
N ILE A 61 -6.53 -10.24 2.53
CA ILE A 61 -6.43 -11.29 1.51
C ILE A 61 -7.82 -11.73 1.03
N GLU A 62 -8.77 -11.90 1.94
CA GLU A 62 -10.18 -12.17 1.61
C GLU A 62 -10.74 -11.11 0.65
N LEU A 63 -10.50 -9.83 0.95
CA LEU A 63 -10.94 -8.72 0.12
C LEU A 63 -10.29 -8.74 -1.26
N ILE A 64 -8.98 -8.96 -1.33
CA ILE A 64 -8.24 -9.06 -2.60
C ILE A 64 -8.85 -10.17 -3.46
N LYS A 65 -9.12 -11.35 -2.89
CA LYS A 65 -9.72 -12.47 -3.61
C LYS A 65 -11.14 -12.14 -4.10
N ALA A 66 -11.93 -11.46 -3.27
CA ALA A 66 -13.29 -11.05 -3.64
C ALA A 66 -13.28 -10.03 -4.80
N ILE A 67 -12.45 -8.99 -4.69
CA ILE A 67 -12.34 -7.93 -5.71
C ILE A 67 -11.74 -8.44 -7.01
N ASN A 68 -10.81 -9.40 -6.94
CA ASN A 68 -10.02 -9.90 -8.07
C ASN A 68 -9.35 -8.76 -8.87
N PRO A 69 -8.48 -7.95 -8.23
CA PRO A 69 -7.91 -6.77 -8.85
C PRO A 69 -6.90 -7.12 -9.94
N GLN A 70 -6.54 -6.14 -10.78
CA GLN A 70 -5.38 -6.28 -11.68
C GLN A 70 -4.06 -5.95 -10.99
N TYR A 71 -4.11 -4.98 -10.07
CA TYR A 71 -2.97 -4.53 -9.30
C TYR A 71 -3.31 -4.46 -7.81
N VAL A 72 -2.35 -4.90 -6.99
CA VAL A 72 -2.32 -4.60 -5.56
C VAL A 72 -1.14 -3.67 -5.30
N LEU A 73 -1.43 -2.43 -4.90
CA LEU A 73 -0.43 -1.44 -4.53
C LEU A 73 -0.13 -1.60 -3.04
N TYR A 74 1.14 -1.77 -2.67
CA TYR A 74 1.55 -2.09 -1.30
C TYR A 74 2.69 -1.19 -0.83
N GLU A 75 2.47 -0.46 0.27
CA GLU A 75 3.42 0.51 0.82
C GLU A 75 4.81 -0.10 1.03
N SER A 76 4.88 -1.28 1.67
CA SER A 76 6.16 -1.89 2.08
C SER A 76 7.05 -2.35 0.90
N LEU A 77 6.54 -2.34 -0.33
CA LEU A 77 7.31 -2.74 -1.52
C LEU A 77 8.05 -1.56 -2.17
N ASN A 78 7.86 -0.32 -1.68
CA ASN A 78 8.57 0.89 -2.11
C ASN A 78 8.63 1.06 -3.65
N GLY A 79 9.83 0.99 -4.24
CA GLY A 79 10.06 1.08 -5.68
C GLY A 79 10.00 -0.24 -6.45
N TRP A 80 9.71 -1.36 -5.79
CA TRP A 80 9.73 -2.68 -6.39
C TRP A 80 8.35 -3.11 -6.86
N GLN A 81 8.32 -4.06 -7.79
CA GLN A 81 7.10 -4.73 -8.22
C GLN A 81 7.33 -6.23 -8.34
N TYR A 82 6.26 -7.00 -8.22
CA TYR A 82 6.23 -8.45 -8.42
C TYR A 82 5.28 -8.81 -9.56
N ASP A 83 5.74 -9.66 -10.48
CA ASP A 83 4.92 -10.21 -11.56
C ASP A 83 4.70 -11.72 -11.35
N PRO A 84 3.47 -12.19 -11.13
CA PRO A 84 3.20 -13.61 -10.91
C PRO A 84 3.44 -14.47 -12.16
N SER A 85 3.47 -13.88 -13.36
CA SER A 85 3.71 -14.63 -14.59
C SER A 85 5.18 -15.04 -14.76
N THR A 86 6.11 -14.23 -14.26
CA THR A 86 7.55 -14.52 -14.26
C THR A 86 8.06 -14.98 -12.90
N LYS A 87 7.30 -14.71 -11.83
CA LYS A 87 7.67 -14.92 -10.42
C LYS A 87 8.90 -14.12 -9.99
N GLU A 88 9.08 -12.95 -10.60
CA GLU A 88 10.25 -12.10 -10.37
C GLU A 88 9.87 -10.78 -9.72
N TYR A 89 10.76 -10.31 -8.83
CA TYR A 89 10.76 -8.94 -8.38
C TYR A 89 11.63 -8.08 -9.30
N THR A 90 11.10 -6.94 -9.71
CA THR A 90 11.83 -5.98 -10.55
C THR A 90 11.65 -4.56 -10.00
N LYS A 91 12.61 -3.69 -10.29
CA LYS A 91 12.50 -2.26 -10.00
C LYS A 91 11.50 -1.62 -10.97
N ILE A 92 10.63 -0.74 -10.47
CA ILE A 92 9.69 0.01 -11.31
C ILE A 92 10.50 0.97 -12.19
N GLU A 93 10.28 0.89 -13.51
CA GLU A 93 10.99 1.71 -14.48
C GLU A 93 10.76 3.22 -14.25
N GLY A 94 11.82 4.02 -14.45
CA GLY A 94 11.75 5.48 -14.32
C GLY A 94 11.82 6.00 -12.88
N ARG A 95 11.95 5.13 -11.88
CA ARG A 95 12.20 5.52 -10.49
C ARG A 95 13.69 5.58 -10.18
N ASP A 96 14.06 6.43 -9.24
CA ASP A 96 15.45 6.57 -8.78
C ASP A 96 15.78 5.47 -7.77
N PHE A 97 16.97 4.86 -7.88
CA PHE A 97 17.45 3.86 -6.93
C PHE A 97 18.87 4.13 -6.44
N LEU A 98 19.15 3.76 -5.18
CA LEU A 98 20.50 3.72 -4.61
C LEU A 98 21.15 2.39 -5.02
N GLU A 99 22.09 2.46 -5.98
CA GLU A 99 22.76 1.29 -6.53
C GLU A 99 23.45 0.46 -5.43
N GLY A 100 23.16 -0.84 -5.38
CA GLY A 100 23.68 -1.78 -4.38
C GLY A 100 22.97 -1.71 -3.02
N TYR A 101 22.69 -0.51 -2.51
CA TYR A 101 22.08 -0.33 -1.18
C TYR A 101 20.62 -0.80 -1.13
N GLU A 102 19.82 -0.47 -2.15
CA GLU A 102 18.41 -0.89 -2.18
C GLU A 102 18.21 -2.37 -2.40
N ASP A 103 19.05 -2.99 -3.23
CA ASP A 103 19.02 -4.43 -3.44
C ASP A 103 19.37 -5.16 -2.12
N GLU A 104 20.37 -4.67 -1.38
CA GLU A 104 20.72 -5.19 -0.07
C GLU A 104 19.58 -4.99 0.95
N TYR A 105 18.98 -3.80 0.99
CA TYR A 105 17.85 -3.49 1.88
C TYR A 105 16.63 -4.37 1.59
N PHE A 106 16.25 -4.51 0.32
CA PHE A 106 15.14 -5.36 -0.13
C PHE A 106 15.33 -6.83 0.28
N ASN A 107 16.55 -7.34 0.11
CA ASN A 107 16.90 -8.70 0.52
C ASN A 107 16.92 -8.86 2.06
N LYS A 108 17.40 -7.86 2.80
CA LYS A 108 17.47 -7.88 4.27
C LYS A 108 16.09 -7.80 4.93
N THR A 109 15.19 -6.99 4.38
CA THR A 109 13.82 -6.81 4.89
C THR A 109 12.95 -8.04 4.64
N GLY A 110 13.37 -8.93 3.74
CA GLY A 110 12.69 -10.19 3.49
C GLY A 110 11.64 -10.11 2.38
N HIS A 111 11.70 -9.09 1.53
CA HIS A 111 10.91 -9.03 0.31
C HIS A 111 11.53 -9.86 -0.85
N GLY A 112 12.80 -10.28 -0.71
CA GLY A 112 13.50 -11.19 -1.64
C GLY A 112 13.27 -12.69 -1.37
N GLU A 113 14.15 -13.56 -1.89
CA GLU A 113 14.00 -15.03 -1.93
C GLU A 113 13.85 -15.75 -0.57
N ASN A 114 14.04 -15.06 0.56
CA ASN A 114 13.86 -15.64 1.89
C ASN A 114 13.35 -14.60 2.91
N PRO A 115 12.02 -14.40 3.02
CA PRO A 115 11.44 -13.60 4.08
C PRO A 115 11.75 -14.24 5.43
N LYS A 116 12.60 -13.61 6.26
CA LYS A 116 12.69 -14.00 7.68
C LYS A 116 11.35 -13.71 8.35
N GLU A 117 10.98 -14.51 9.36
CA GLU A 117 9.69 -14.51 10.07
C GLU A 117 9.38 -13.20 10.85
N SER A 118 9.32 -12.05 10.18
CA SER A 118 8.73 -10.83 10.75
C SER A 118 7.22 -10.80 10.46
N THR A 119 6.45 -10.18 11.33
CA THR A 119 4.99 -10.03 11.15
C THR A 119 4.65 -9.26 9.87
N GLN A 120 5.46 -8.28 9.45
CA GLN A 120 5.33 -7.57 8.17
C GLN A 120 5.57 -8.52 6.97
N ASN A 121 6.51 -9.46 7.11
CA ASN A 121 6.83 -10.44 6.07
C ASN A 121 5.70 -11.45 5.85
N HIS A 122 4.86 -11.68 6.86
CA HIS A 122 3.69 -12.57 6.72
C HIS A 122 2.64 -12.01 5.75
N LEU A 123 2.36 -10.70 5.78
CA LEU A 123 1.41 -10.09 4.84
C LEU A 123 2.00 -10.06 3.43
N ALA A 124 3.26 -9.63 3.29
CA ALA A 124 3.94 -9.58 1.99
C ALA A 124 3.92 -10.95 1.31
N LYS A 125 4.25 -12.02 2.05
CA LYS A 125 4.19 -13.38 1.53
C LYS A 125 2.78 -13.76 1.08
N LYS A 126 1.76 -13.48 1.87
CA LYS A 126 0.37 -13.81 1.50
C LYS A 126 -0.12 -13.06 0.28
N ILE A 127 0.24 -11.78 0.13
CA ILE A 127 -0.10 -11.01 -1.06
C ILE A 127 0.53 -11.67 -2.29
N VAL A 128 1.79 -12.09 -2.20
CA VAL A 128 2.51 -12.77 -3.30
C VAL A 128 1.93 -14.15 -3.60
N ASP A 129 1.66 -14.96 -2.58
CA ASP A 129 1.02 -16.27 -2.76
C ASP A 129 -0.36 -16.11 -3.43
N THR A 130 -1.11 -15.07 -3.05
CA THR A 130 -2.41 -14.75 -3.66
C THR A 130 -2.24 -14.23 -5.09
N ALA A 131 -1.19 -13.43 -5.36
CA ALA A 131 -0.85 -12.96 -6.70
C ALA A 131 -0.58 -14.13 -7.64
N ASP A 132 0.17 -15.12 -7.18
CA ASP A 132 0.42 -16.38 -7.88
C ASP A 132 -0.86 -17.20 -8.11
N GLU A 133 -1.80 -17.17 -7.16
CA GLU A 133 -3.07 -17.91 -7.24
C GLU A 133 -4.05 -17.31 -8.25
N ILE A 134 -4.24 -15.98 -8.25
CA ILE A 134 -5.31 -15.34 -9.04
C ILE A 134 -4.81 -14.40 -10.15
N GLY A 135 -3.51 -14.14 -10.23
CA GLY A 135 -2.88 -13.46 -11.38
C GLY A 135 -2.94 -11.93 -11.38
N PHE A 136 -2.72 -11.27 -10.24
CA PHE A 136 -2.51 -9.81 -10.17
C PHE A 136 -1.04 -9.45 -9.96
N LYS A 137 -0.62 -8.26 -10.39
CA LYS A 137 0.74 -7.76 -10.08
C LYS A 137 0.75 -7.03 -8.74
N VAL A 138 1.84 -7.14 -7.99
CA VAL A 138 2.06 -6.37 -6.76
C VAL A 138 2.97 -5.20 -7.07
N ILE A 139 2.57 -4.00 -6.70
CA ILE A 139 3.27 -2.76 -7.06
C ILE A 139 3.62 -2.01 -5.78
N GLY A 140 4.88 -1.64 -5.60
CA GLY A 140 5.27 -0.73 -4.54
C GLY A 140 4.79 0.69 -4.83
N CYS A 141 4.16 1.31 -3.84
CA CYS A 141 3.58 2.65 -3.99
C CYS A 141 4.26 3.73 -3.15
N ASP A 142 5.19 3.37 -2.27
CA ASP A 142 5.93 4.32 -1.44
C ASP A 142 7.23 4.79 -2.12
N LEU A 143 7.88 5.81 -1.56
CA LEU A 143 9.18 6.32 -1.99
C LEU A 143 10.25 5.22 -2.02
N THR A 144 11.10 5.24 -3.05
CA THR A 144 12.35 4.47 -3.06
C THR A 144 13.30 5.02 -1.99
N LEU A 145 14.33 4.27 -1.59
CA LEU A 145 15.31 4.80 -0.63
C LEU A 145 16.07 6.00 -1.21
N ALA A 146 16.30 6.03 -2.52
CA ALA A 146 16.90 7.20 -3.17
C ALA A 146 16.00 8.44 -3.08
N GLU A 147 14.69 8.27 -3.30
CA GLU A 147 13.72 9.35 -3.18
C GLU A 147 13.57 9.80 -1.72
N GLN A 148 13.55 8.86 -0.76
CA GLN A 148 13.56 9.17 0.68
C GLN A 148 14.80 9.97 1.07
N ALA A 149 15.98 9.60 0.56
CA ALA A 149 17.22 10.33 0.80
C ALA A 149 17.14 11.78 0.29
N LYS A 150 16.54 12.01 -0.88
CA LYS A 150 16.31 13.36 -1.42
C LYS A 150 15.36 14.18 -0.53
N VAL A 151 14.28 13.55 -0.04
CA VAL A 151 13.36 14.19 0.91
C VAL A 151 14.07 14.55 2.21
N ALA A 152 14.86 13.64 2.77
CA ALA A 152 15.66 13.87 3.97
C ALA A 152 16.65 15.04 3.78
N GLN A 153 17.36 15.08 2.65
CA GLN A 153 18.26 16.20 2.32
C GLN A 153 17.50 17.54 2.30
N ASN A 154 16.34 17.59 1.65
CA ASN A 154 15.52 18.79 1.59
C ASN A 154 15.04 19.25 2.97
N ILE A 155 14.63 18.32 3.83
CA ILE A 155 14.21 18.63 5.20
C ILE A 155 15.37 19.23 6.00
N ALA A 156 16.59 18.66 5.90
CA ALA A 156 17.77 19.20 6.56
C ALA A 156 18.15 20.61 6.07
N ILE A 157 17.90 20.92 4.79
CA ILE A 157 18.11 22.25 4.21
C ILE A 157 17.07 23.26 4.72
N LEU A 158 15.80 22.85 4.80
CA LEU A 158 14.70 23.71 5.23
C LEU A 158 14.73 23.99 6.74
N HIS A 159 15.21 23.01 7.53
CA HIS A 159 15.21 23.05 8.99
C HIS A 159 16.61 22.78 9.57
N PRO A 160 17.62 23.61 9.24
CA PRO A 160 19.02 23.34 9.58
C PRO A 160 19.30 23.42 11.08
N ASP A 161 18.44 24.05 11.87
CA ASP A 161 18.58 24.13 13.33
C ASP A 161 18.07 22.87 14.05
N GLU A 162 17.24 22.08 13.38
CA GLU A 162 16.59 20.90 13.96
C GLU A 162 17.21 19.60 13.46
N TYR A 163 17.58 19.55 12.18
CA TYR A 163 18.01 18.32 11.52
C TYR A 163 19.38 18.45 10.85
N THR A 164 20.03 17.30 10.68
CA THR A 164 21.21 17.09 9.84
C THR A 164 20.90 15.92 8.91
N TYR A 165 21.47 15.93 7.70
CA TYR A 165 21.43 14.77 6.81
C TYR A 165 22.76 14.04 6.86
N ASP A 166 22.72 12.73 7.11
CA ASP A 166 23.88 11.85 7.01
C ASP A 166 23.94 11.25 5.59
N PRO A 167 24.96 11.61 4.78
CA PRO A 167 25.11 11.10 3.42
C PRO A 167 25.64 9.67 3.34
N GLU A 168 26.26 9.13 4.40
CA GLU A 168 26.77 7.75 4.46
C GLU A 168 25.62 6.76 4.68
N PHE A 169 24.70 7.10 5.57
CA PHE A 169 23.54 6.26 5.88
C PHE A 169 22.27 6.65 5.15
N HIS A 170 22.27 7.77 4.41
CA HIS A 170 21.11 8.32 3.70
C HIS A 170 19.91 8.65 4.60
N VAL A 171 20.16 9.06 5.85
CA VAL A 171 19.13 9.31 6.86
C VAL A 171 19.10 10.75 7.34
N LEU A 172 17.94 11.14 7.86
CA LEU A 172 17.76 12.40 8.58
C LEU A 172 18.00 12.17 10.08
N GLU A 173 18.92 12.92 10.65
CA GLU A 173 19.23 12.92 12.08
C GLU A 173 18.62 14.14 12.78
N LYS A 174 18.07 13.95 13.98
CA LYS A 174 17.53 15.05 14.78
C LYS A 174 18.56 15.51 15.82
N LYS A 175 18.98 16.77 15.75
CA LYS A 175 20.10 17.28 16.56
C LYS A 175 19.88 17.21 18.08
N LYS A 176 18.62 17.32 18.51
CA LYS A 176 18.23 17.31 19.93
C LYS A 176 17.82 15.93 20.44
N ASP A 177 17.84 14.91 19.59
CA ASP A 177 17.34 13.59 19.90
C ASP A 177 18.22 12.53 19.22
N PRO A 178 19.30 12.09 19.88
CA PRO A 178 20.21 11.07 19.33
C PRO A 178 19.54 9.69 19.21
N ASP A 179 18.41 9.46 19.87
CA ASP A 179 17.62 8.24 19.76
C ASP A 179 16.55 8.35 18.67
N TYR A 180 16.52 9.46 17.91
CA TYR A 180 15.62 9.64 16.79
C TYR A 180 15.93 8.63 15.69
N VAL A 181 15.14 7.57 15.65
CA VAL A 181 15.06 6.69 14.49
C VAL A 181 14.22 7.43 13.46
N PHE A 182 14.74 7.61 12.24
CA PHE A 182 13.96 8.13 11.12
C PHE A 182 12.78 7.19 10.84
N THR A 183 11.69 7.42 11.55
CA THR A 183 10.38 6.91 11.24
C THR A 183 9.74 7.96 10.35
N GLY A 184 8.98 7.56 9.33
CA GLY A 184 8.20 8.47 8.48
C GLY A 184 7.13 9.22 9.27
N THR A 185 7.54 10.07 10.20
CA THR A 185 6.73 10.82 11.18
C THR A 185 7.02 12.32 11.08
N VAL A 186 8.07 12.73 10.37
CA VAL A 186 8.26 14.13 9.99
C VAL A 186 7.16 14.50 9.01
N PRO A 187 6.35 15.55 9.27
CA PRO A 187 5.21 15.90 8.42
C PRO A 187 5.55 16.06 6.94
N GLU A 188 6.70 16.68 6.63
CA GLU A 188 7.20 16.85 5.26
C GLU A 188 7.54 15.52 4.60
N ALA A 189 8.10 14.57 5.36
CA ALA A 189 8.38 13.24 4.83
C ALA A 189 7.09 12.45 4.60
N VAL A 190 6.13 12.51 5.54
CA VAL A 190 4.80 11.89 5.38
C VAL A 190 4.11 12.43 4.14
N SER A 191 4.06 13.76 4.00
CA SER A 191 3.43 14.41 2.85
C SER A 191 4.11 14.02 1.53
N ALA A 192 5.44 13.94 1.48
CA ALA A 192 6.14 13.50 0.28
C ALA A 192 5.82 12.03 -0.09
N ARG A 193 5.72 11.15 0.91
CA ARG A 193 5.30 9.75 0.72
C ARG A 193 3.87 9.66 0.20
N ASP A 194 2.93 10.39 0.79
CA ASP A 194 1.52 10.39 0.37
C ASP A 194 1.34 10.92 -1.06
N VAL A 195 2.08 11.97 -1.42
CA VAL A 195 2.09 12.48 -2.80
C VAL A 195 2.55 11.38 -3.77
N LYS A 196 3.64 10.67 -3.44
CA LYS A 196 4.12 9.55 -4.27
C LYS A 196 3.09 8.42 -4.35
N MET A 197 2.49 8.03 -3.22
CA MET A 197 1.45 7.00 -3.21
C MET A 197 0.29 7.37 -4.11
N VAL A 198 -0.20 8.61 -4.02
CA VAL A 198 -1.28 9.12 -4.88
C VAL A 198 -0.89 9.13 -6.35
N GLU A 199 0.33 9.57 -6.70
CA GLU A 199 0.84 9.51 -8.08
C GLU A 199 0.78 8.09 -8.64
N ILE A 200 1.27 7.10 -7.88
CA ILE A 200 1.29 5.69 -8.28
C ILE A 200 -0.13 5.11 -8.35
N ILE A 201 -1.02 5.44 -7.40
CA ILE A 201 -2.44 5.03 -7.44
C ILE A 201 -3.10 5.52 -8.74
N VAL A 202 -2.93 6.81 -9.05
CA VAL A 202 -3.52 7.42 -10.25
C VAL A 202 -2.93 6.81 -11.52
N GLU A 203 -1.62 6.57 -11.56
CA GLU A 203 -0.96 5.94 -12.70
C GLU A 203 -1.48 4.53 -12.96
N TYR A 204 -1.52 3.68 -11.93
CA TYR A 204 -1.92 2.29 -12.09
C TYR A 204 -3.41 2.13 -12.28
N GLN A 205 -4.24 3.01 -11.70
CA GLN A 205 -5.67 3.05 -12.02
C GLN A 205 -5.90 3.29 -13.51
N LYS A 206 -5.15 4.21 -14.14
CA LYS A 206 -5.25 4.49 -15.59
C LYS A 206 -4.77 3.34 -16.48
N LYS A 207 -3.85 2.51 -15.98
CA LYS A 207 -3.35 1.31 -16.68
C LYS A 207 -4.27 0.09 -16.49
N SER A 208 -5.23 0.18 -15.58
CA SER A 208 -6.04 -0.94 -15.14
C SER A 208 -7.38 -1.01 -15.85
N ASP A 209 -7.77 -2.21 -16.29
CA ASP A 209 -9.12 -2.53 -16.78
C ASP A 209 -10.01 -3.17 -15.71
N ARG A 210 -9.42 -3.56 -14.58
CA ARG A 210 -10.11 -4.05 -13.37
C ARG A 210 -9.89 -3.10 -12.20
N PRO A 211 -10.64 -3.24 -11.09
CA PRO A 211 -10.32 -2.50 -9.87
C PRO A 211 -8.87 -2.72 -9.40
N ILE A 212 -8.34 -1.76 -8.66
CA ILE A 212 -7.07 -1.90 -7.93
C ILE A 212 -7.32 -1.86 -6.43
N VAL A 213 -6.49 -2.57 -5.69
CA VAL A 213 -6.48 -2.54 -4.21
C VAL A 213 -5.19 -1.85 -3.76
N VAL A 214 -5.29 -0.95 -2.79
CA VAL A 214 -4.18 -0.19 -2.22
C VAL A 214 -4.08 -0.50 -0.74
N ILE A 215 -2.91 -0.90 -0.26
CA ILE A 215 -2.66 -1.22 1.15
C ILE A 215 -1.53 -0.32 1.65
N VAL A 216 -1.91 0.60 2.54
CA VAL A 216 -1.03 1.58 3.18
C VAL A 216 -1.31 1.61 4.67
N GLY A 217 -0.36 2.08 5.47
CA GLY A 217 -0.52 2.28 6.90
C GLY A 217 -1.65 3.26 7.19
N ALA A 218 -2.33 3.07 8.32
CA ALA A 218 -3.51 3.84 8.69
C ALA A 218 -3.28 5.36 8.66
N ASN A 219 -2.09 5.83 9.05
CA ASN A 219 -1.75 7.25 9.00
C ASN A 219 -1.76 7.79 7.55
N HIS A 220 -1.16 7.07 6.61
CA HIS A 220 -1.16 7.42 5.18
C HIS A 220 -2.57 7.37 4.61
N GLY A 221 -3.30 6.28 4.84
CA GLY A 221 -4.68 6.12 4.38
C GLY A 221 -5.61 7.23 4.88
N ASN A 222 -5.54 7.56 6.18
CA ASN A 222 -6.31 8.65 6.77
C ASN A 222 -5.93 10.00 6.15
N HIS A 223 -4.63 10.30 6.07
CA HIS A 223 -4.16 11.59 5.57
C HIS A 223 -4.55 11.82 4.10
N ILE A 224 -4.34 10.82 3.23
CA ILE A 224 -4.76 10.85 1.82
C ILE A 224 -6.27 11.07 1.70
N HIS A 225 -7.06 10.35 2.50
CA HIS A 225 -8.51 10.43 2.46
C HIS A 225 -9.05 11.78 2.97
N GLU A 226 -8.64 12.19 4.17
CA GLU A 226 -9.11 13.41 4.85
C GLU A 226 -8.74 14.67 4.06
N GLN A 227 -7.54 14.72 3.49
CA GLN A 227 -7.12 15.82 2.62
C GLN A 227 -7.75 15.76 1.22
N GLY A 228 -8.40 14.64 0.88
CA GLY A 228 -9.05 14.47 -0.41
C GLY A 228 -8.09 14.45 -1.58
N MET A 229 -6.88 13.90 -1.40
CA MET A 229 -5.82 13.91 -2.42
C MET A 229 -6.22 13.14 -3.69
N LEU A 230 -7.17 12.21 -3.59
CA LEU A 230 -7.73 11.45 -4.72
C LEU A 230 -9.00 12.07 -5.33
N LYS A 231 -9.53 13.18 -4.78
CA LYS A 231 -10.84 13.72 -5.21
C LYS A 231 -10.85 14.23 -6.64
N GLU A 232 -9.71 14.74 -7.11
CA GLU A 232 -9.55 15.33 -8.45
C GLU A 232 -8.98 14.32 -9.46
N SER A 233 -8.83 13.05 -9.07
CA SER A 233 -8.18 12.02 -9.90
C SER A 233 -9.07 11.48 -11.03
N GLY A 234 -10.35 11.84 -11.05
CA GLY A 234 -11.28 11.47 -12.13
C GLY A 234 -11.88 10.07 -12.02
N PHE A 235 -11.78 9.42 -10.85
CA PHE A 235 -12.38 8.12 -10.55
C PHE A 235 -12.98 8.08 -9.14
N GLY A 236 -13.94 7.19 -8.91
CA GLY A 236 -14.43 6.90 -7.56
C GLY A 236 -13.49 5.96 -6.80
N TYR A 237 -13.49 6.05 -5.47
CA TYR A 237 -12.75 5.12 -4.61
C TYR A 237 -13.50 4.80 -3.32
N VAL A 238 -13.20 3.63 -2.75
CA VAL A 238 -13.63 3.21 -1.42
C VAL A 238 -12.42 3.33 -0.49
N TYR A 239 -12.58 4.03 0.63
CA TYR A 239 -11.63 4.03 1.73
C TYR A 239 -12.13 3.15 2.87
N ILE A 240 -11.27 2.27 3.36
CA ILE A 240 -11.56 1.36 4.47
C ILE A 240 -10.50 1.61 5.54
N ASN A 241 -10.93 2.16 6.66
CA ASN A 241 -10.07 2.35 7.82
C ASN A 241 -10.12 1.09 8.70
N GLN A 242 -9.01 0.35 8.74
CA GLN A 242 -8.90 -0.90 9.49
C GLN A 242 -8.39 -0.69 10.94
N THR A 243 -8.29 0.56 11.42
CA THR A 243 -8.15 0.81 12.85
C THR A 243 -9.47 0.44 13.52
N ARG A 244 -9.47 -0.62 14.33
CA ARG A 244 -10.71 -1.12 14.98
C ARG A 244 -11.39 0.05 15.68
N SER A 245 -12.63 0.38 15.29
CA SER A 245 -13.45 1.26 16.12
C SER A 245 -13.65 0.55 17.46
N THR A 246 -13.16 1.15 18.52
CA THR A 246 -13.47 0.71 19.88
C THR A 246 -14.95 1.04 20.10
N LYS A 247 -15.83 0.11 19.74
CA LYS A 247 -17.21 0.10 20.21
C LYS A 247 -17.27 -0.48 21.62
#